data_AF-A0A078A296-F1
#
_entry.id   AF-A0A078A296-F1
#
_cell.length_a   1.000
_cell.length_b   1.000
_cell.length_c   1.000
_cell.angle_alpha   90.00
_cell.angle_beta   90.00
_cell.angle_gamma   90.00
#
_symmetry.space_group_name_H-M   'P 1'
#
loop_
_entity.id
_entity.type
_entity.pdbx_description
1 polymer ?
#
loop_
_entity_poly.entity_id
_entity_poly.type
_entity_poly.pdbx_seq_one_letter_code
_entity_poly.pdbx_strand_id
1 'polypeptide(L)'
;MWIQNSTFIRGMSREQGGAMLVKNTNLNVRFSNFIQNYAKDGGAIALICSPSITCKYDVDSNEFNSNYATTKGGAIYYNKHRPQIFQNNVFKSGNYAPYGPELAGYPYSVIVKAYDNIPLASGQAYQGLIKVGIIDADVLYALVQLIKILKFLENIKFKLKMGQESFRQECSNFTLCQEA
;
A
#
# COMPACT_ATOMS: atom_id res chain seq x y z
N MET A 1 5.34 15.12 -17.09
CA MET A 1 6.56 14.43 -17.57
C MET A 1 6.15 13.30 -18.50
N TRP A 2 6.86 13.09 -19.62
CA TRP A 2 6.60 12.02 -20.59
C TRP A 2 7.85 11.13 -20.72
N ILE A 3 7.67 9.82 -20.54
CA ILE A 3 8.75 8.83 -20.63
C ILE A 3 8.25 7.67 -21.51
N GLN A 4 9.07 7.26 -22.46
CA GLN A 4 8.75 6.15 -23.34
C GLN A 4 10.00 5.36 -23.73
N ASN A 5 9.83 4.08 -24.09
CA ASN A 5 10.88 3.22 -24.64
C ASN A 5 12.19 3.26 -23.84
N SER A 6 12.07 3.25 -22.51
CA SER A 6 13.19 3.44 -21.59
C SER A 6 13.36 2.22 -20.69
N THR A 7 14.59 1.99 -20.19
CA THR A 7 14.87 0.91 -19.23
C THR A 7 15.52 1.49 -17.98
N PHE A 8 14.89 1.24 -16.83
CA PHE A 8 15.37 1.61 -15.50
C PHE A 8 15.75 0.35 -14.75
N ILE A 9 17.06 0.16 -14.54
CA ILE A 9 17.61 -1.07 -13.94
C ILE A 9 18.42 -0.74 -12.68
N ARG A 10 18.17 -1.48 -11.60
CA ARG A 10 18.93 -1.40 -10.34
C ARG A 10 19.01 0.02 -9.75
N GLY A 11 17.99 0.83 -9.98
CA GLY A 11 17.81 2.09 -9.25
C GLY A 11 17.60 1.82 -7.77
N MET A 12 18.23 2.61 -6.91
CA MET A 12 18.17 2.44 -5.46
C MET A 12 17.88 3.77 -4.77
N SER A 13 16.85 3.77 -3.94
CA SER A 13 16.49 4.89 -3.07
C SER A 13 16.32 4.39 -1.63
N ARG A 14 16.68 5.21 -0.65
CA ARG A 14 16.44 4.88 0.77
C ARG A 14 15.00 5.13 1.20
N GLU A 15 14.28 5.98 0.47
CA GLU A 15 12.95 6.42 0.84
C GLU A 15 11.91 6.04 -0.21
N GLN A 16 11.91 6.70 -1.37
CA GLN A 16 10.80 6.59 -2.31
C GLN A 16 11.32 6.46 -3.75
N GLY A 17 10.69 5.57 -4.51
CA GLY A 17 10.88 5.46 -5.96
C GLY A 17 12.28 5.00 -6.33
N GLY A 18 12.53 3.69 -6.36
CA GLY A 18 13.88 3.17 -6.58
C GLY A 18 14.47 3.59 -7.92
N ALA A 19 13.64 3.59 -8.97
CA ALA A 19 13.96 4.22 -10.25
C ALA A 19 13.52 5.69 -10.31
N MET A 20 12.31 5.99 -9.79
CA MET A 20 11.65 7.25 -10.07
C MET A 20 10.76 7.72 -8.92
N LEU A 21 11.04 8.92 -8.42
CA LEU A 21 10.13 9.67 -7.57
C LEU A 21 9.44 10.76 -8.40
N VAL A 22 8.12 10.64 -8.55
CA VAL A 22 7.28 11.67 -9.16
C VAL A 22 6.57 12.42 -8.05
N LYS A 23 6.89 13.70 -7.87
CA LYS A 23 6.32 14.52 -6.80
C LYS A 23 5.62 15.75 -7.37
N ASN A 24 4.36 15.94 -7.02
CA ASN A 24 3.55 17.12 -7.33
C ASN A 24 3.51 17.47 -8.83
N THR A 25 3.51 16.46 -9.69
CA THR A 25 3.49 16.65 -11.15
C THR A 25 2.79 15.48 -11.83
N ASN A 26 2.44 15.65 -13.10
CA ASN A 26 1.82 14.61 -13.91
C ASN A 26 2.88 13.67 -14.50
N LEU A 27 2.53 12.39 -14.63
CA LEU A 27 3.36 11.36 -15.26
C LEU A 27 2.60 10.73 -16.43
N ASN A 28 3.28 10.58 -17.56
CA ASN A 28 2.92 9.64 -18.60
C ASN A 28 4.14 8.75 -18.85
N VAL A 29 4.00 7.44 -18.60
CA VAL A 29 5.07 6.45 -18.84
C VAL A 29 4.55 5.26 -19.61
N ARG A 30 5.20 4.97 -20.74
CA ARG A 30 4.79 3.89 -21.64
C ARG A 30 5.96 3.08 -22.18
N PHE A 31 5.70 1.84 -22.57
CA PHE A 31 6.65 0.98 -23.30
C PHE A 31 8.03 0.91 -22.64
N SER A 32 8.07 0.96 -21.31
CA SER A 32 9.31 1.04 -20.54
C SER A 32 9.46 -0.17 -19.61
N ASN A 33 10.71 -0.47 -19.25
CA ASN A 33 11.05 -1.60 -18.37
C ASN A 33 11.61 -1.08 -17.04
N PHE A 34 11.08 -1.60 -15.94
CA PHE A 34 11.56 -1.34 -14.58
C PHE A 34 12.04 -2.64 -13.96
N ILE A 35 13.35 -2.79 -13.82
CA ILE A 35 13.99 -4.06 -13.48
C ILE A 35 14.84 -3.92 -12.21
N GLN A 36 14.60 -4.75 -11.21
CA GLN A 36 15.46 -4.85 -10.01
C GLN A 36 15.64 -3.52 -9.26
N ASN A 37 14.65 -2.62 -9.29
CA ASN A 37 14.73 -1.37 -8.56
C ASN A 37 14.35 -1.57 -7.09
N TYR A 38 14.94 -0.77 -6.20
CA TYR A 38 14.82 -0.91 -4.76
C TYR A 38 14.49 0.42 -4.09
N ALA A 39 13.45 0.43 -3.25
CA ALA A 39 13.15 1.55 -2.36
C ALA A 39 12.54 1.10 -1.03
N LYS A 40 12.24 2.06 -0.16
CA LYS A 40 11.37 1.82 0.98
C LYS A 40 9.92 1.76 0.51
N ASP A 41 9.39 2.83 -0.09
CA ASP A 41 8.08 2.86 -0.75
C ASP A 41 8.24 2.96 -2.28
N GLY A 42 7.51 2.15 -3.05
CA GLY A 42 7.52 2.22 -4.52
C GLY A 42 8.85 1.72 -5.09
N GLY A 43 9.04 0.39 -5.12
CA GLY A 43 10.33 -0.21 -5.46
C GLY A 43 10.86 0.25 -6.81
N ALA A 44 9.98 0.43 -7.80
CA ALA A 44 10.32 1.15 -9.04
C ALA A 44 9.90 2.62 -8.98
N ILE A 45 8.59 2.88 -8.84
CA ILE A 45 8.02 4.23 -8.98
C ILE A 45 7.26 4.60 -7.71
N ALA A 46 7.52 5.81 -7.19
CA ALA A 46 6.71 6.43 -6.16
C ALA A 46 6.00 7.67 -6.71
N LEU A 47 4.67 7.70 -6.58
CA LEU A 47 3.78 8.75 -7.08
C LEU A 47 3.21 9.56 -5.90
N ILE A 48 3.77 10.74 -5.66
CA ILE A 48 3.47 11.58 -4.49
C ILE A 48 2.79 12.87 -4.94
N CYS A 49 1.54 13.08 -4.55
CA CYS A 49 0.82 14.32 -4.79
C CYS A 49 0.43 15.00 -3.49
N SER A 50 0.59 16.33 -3.41
CA SER A 50 0.12 17.14 -2.30
C SER A 50 -1.42 17.28 -2.32
N PRO A 51 -2.04 17.63 -1.19
CA PRO A 51 -3.49 17.86 -1.15
C PRO A 51 -3.97 18.98 -2.06
N SER A 52 -3.13 20.02 -2.26
CA SER A 52 -3.42 21.24 -3.02
C SER A 52 -3.24 21.12 -4.53
N ILE A 53 -2.76 19.98 -5.02
CA ILE A 53 -2.47 19.76 -6.44
C ILE A 53 -3.29 18.55 -6.91
N THR A 54 -3.73 18.60 -8.17
CA THR A 54 -4.29 17.44 -8.87
C THR A 54 -3.20 16.84 -9.75
N CYS A 55 -2.79 15.61 -9.41
CA CYS A 55 -1.83 14.86 -10.21
C CYS A 55 -2.55 13.81 -11.06
N LYS A 56 -2.16 13.70 -12.32
CA LYS A 56 -2.62 12.68 -13.27
C LYS A 56 -1.44 11.77 -13.62
N TYR A 57 -1.65 10.47 -13.50
CA TYR A 57 -0.63 9.47 -13.78
C TYR A 57 -1.17 8.45 -14.77
N ASP A 58 -0.62 8.44 -15.98
CA ASP A 58 -0.86 7.43 -17.00
C ASP A 58 0.34 6.49 -17.01
N VAL A 59 0.13 5.27 -16.53
CA VAL A 59 1.16 4.22 -16.48
C VAL A 59 0.63 3.05 -17.29
N ASP A 60 1.14 2.83 -18.50
CA ASP A 60 0.58 1.84 -19.41
C ASP A 60 1.64 1.13 -20.25
N SER A 61 1.37 -0.13 -20.63
CA SER A 61 2.23 -0.89 -21.55
C SER A 61 3.70 -0.96 -21.09
N ASN A 62 3.95 -1.04 -19.78
CA ASN A 62 5.28 -1.18 -19.19
C ASN A 62 5.49 -2.58 -18.62
N GLU A 63 6.75 -2.96 -18.44
CA GLU A 63 7.12 -4.16 -17.70
C GLU A 63 7.73 -3.80 -16.34
N PHE A 64 7.23 -4.41 -15.27
CA PHE A 64 7.80 -4.33 -13.93
C PHE A 64 8.30 -5.71 -13.50
N ASN A 65 9.60 -5.85 -13.32
CA ASN A 65 10.24 -7.11 -12.99
C ASN A 65 11.19 -6.99 -11.80
N SER A 66 10.96 -7.83 -10.79
CA SER A 66 11.88 -7.98 -9.65
C SER A 66 12.14 -6.70 -8.86
N ASN A 67 11.17 -5.77 -8.84
CA ASN A 67 11.28 -4.53 -8.06
C ASN A 67 10.90 -4.79 -6.60
N TYR A 68 11.59 -4.13 -5.68
CA TYR A 68 11.50 -4.42 -4.26
C TYR A 68 11.24 -3.16 -3.45
N ALA A 69 10.21 -3.21 -2.60
CA ALA A 69 9.93 -2.19 -1.60
C ALA A 69 9.94 -2.82 -0.20
N THR A 70 10.61 -2.18 0.77
CA THR A 70 10.66 -2.71 2.15
C THR A 70 9.34 -2.57 2.90
N THR A 71 8.46 -1.66 2.47
CA THR A 71 7.18 -1.36 3.14
C THR A 71 6.00 -1.59 2.22
N LYS A 72 5.93 -0.92 1.06
CA LYS A 72 4.74 -0.94 0.19
C LYS A 72 5.02 -0.61 -1.27
N GLY A 73 4.20 -1.17 -2.15
CA GLY A 73 4.24 -0.90 -3.59
C GLY A 73 5.53 -1.44 -4.21
N GLY A 74 5.65 -2.77 -4.33
CA GLY A 74 6.89 -3.41 -4.76
C GLY A 74 7.35 -2.93 -6.13
N ALA A 75 6.42 -2.74 -7.07
CA ALA A 75 6.68 -1.96 -8.27
C ALA A 75 6.26 -0.49 -8.12
N ILE A 76 4.98 -0.22 -7.84
CA ILE A 76 4.44 1.15 -7.80
C ILE A 76 3.79 1.44 -6.45
N TYR A 77 4.11 2.59 -5.88
CA TYR A 77 3.37 3.18 -4.76
C TYR A 77 2.74 4.51 -5.15
N TYR A 78 1.52 4.79 -4.70
CA TYR A 78 0.89 6.11 -4.81
C TYR A 78 0.23 6.55 -3.50
N ASN A 79 0.31 7.83 -3.17
CA ASN A 79 -0.20 8.35 -1.89
C ASN A 79 -1.64 8.90 -1.94
N LYS A 80 -2.16 9.26 -3.12
CA LYS A 80 -3.47 9.94 -3.23
C LYS A 80 -4.17 9.59 -4.53
N HIS A 81 -3.68 10.11 -5.65
CA HIS A 81 -4.26 9.85 -6.95
C HIS A 81 -3.79 8.51 -7.46
N ARG A 82 -4.72 7.56 -7.56
CA ARG A 82 -4.46 6.26 -8.15
C ARG A 82 -4.05 6.45 -9.61
N PRO A 83 -2.94 5.84 -10.08
CA PRO A 83 -2.59 5.87 -11.48
C PRO A 83 -3.69 5.23 -12.33
N GLN A 84 -3.96 5.83 -13.49
CA GLN A 84 -4.72 5.20 -14.55
C GLN A 84 -3.81 4.13 -15.17
N ILE A 85 -3.84 2.96 -14.55
CA ILE A 85 -3.18 1.77 -15.05
C ILE A 85 -4.07 1.19 -16.14
N PHE A 86 -3.71 1.46 -17.39
CA PHE A 86 -4.35 0.78 -18.52
C PHE A 86 -3.81 -0.67 -18.57
N GLN A 87 -4.65 -1.57 -19.09
CA GLN A 87 -4.62 -3.03 -18.88
C GLN A 87 -3.34 -3.75 -19.36
N ASN A 88 -2.39 -3.05 -19.98
CA ASN A 88 -1.27 -3.65 -20.69
C ASN A 88 0.05 -3.65 -19.92
N ASN A 89 0.07 -3.23 -18.64
CA ASN A 89 1.28 -3.40 -17.83
C ASN A 89 1.48 -4.86 -17.46
N VAL A 90 2.71 -5.33 -17.56
CA VAL A 90 3.12 -6.68 -17.19
C VAL A 90 3.88 -6.63 -15.88
N PHE A 91 3.30 -7.18 -14.81
CA PHE A 91 3.98 -7.37 -13.54
C PHE A 91 4.49 -8.82 -13.44
N LYS A 92 5.81 -9.00 -13.43
CA LYS A 92 6.43 -10.32 -13.25
C LYS A 92 6.49 -10.69 -11.77
N SER A 93 6.51 -11.99 -11.48
CA SER A 93 6.43 -12.56 -10.13
C SER A 93 7.53 -12.13 -9.15
N GLY A 94 8.59 -11.46 -9.62
CA GLY A 94 9.68 -10.99 -8.78
C GLY A 94 9.38 -9.73 -7.99
N ASN A 95 8.30 -8.99 -8.29
CA ASN A 95 8.01 -7.77 -7.54
C ASN A 95 7.60 -8.10 -6.10
N TYR A 96 8.12 -7.38 -5.12
CA TYR A 96 7.89 -7.67 -3.70
C TYR A 96 7.69 -6.40 -2.88
N ALA A 97 6.65 -6.44 -2.05
CA ALA A 97 6.51 -5.60 -0.87
C ALA A 97 5.66 -6.31 0.17
N PRO A 98 5.81 -6.01 1.47
CA PRO A 98 4.88 -6.49 2.49
C PRO A 98 3.42 -6.09 2.22
N TYR A 99 3.21 -4.93 1.59
CA TYR A 99 1.90 -4.43 1.20
C TYR A 99 1.89 -4.00 -0.27
N GLY A 100 1.13 -4.73 -1.09
CA GLY A 100 1.01 -4.47 -2.53
C GLY A 100 2.30 -4.75 -3.31
N PRO A 101 2.58 -6.01 -3.69
CA PRO A 101 3.78 -6.37 -4.45
C PRO A 101 3.85 -5.68 -5.81
N GLU A 102 2.74 -5.56 -6.53
CA GLU A 102 2.68 -4.85 -7.81
C GLU A 102 2.37 -3.36 -7.60
N LEU A 103 1.29 -3.08 -6.87
CA LEU A 103 0.75 -1.74 -6.68
C LEU A 103 0.32 -1.59 -5.23
N ALA A 104 0.55 -0.42 -4.64
CA ALA A 104 -0.03 -0.08 -3.35
C ALA A 104 -0.50 1.38 -3.31
N GLY A 105 -1.70 1.59 -2.80
CA GLY A 105 -2.25 2.90 -2.48
C GLY A 105 -2.03 3.30 -1.03
N TYR A 106 -2.47 4.51 -0.67
CA TYR A 106 -2.60 4.90 0.73
C TYR A 106 -3.74 4.12 1.39
N PRO A 107 -3.47 3.38 2.48
CA PRO A 107 -4.48 2.58 3.15
C PRO A 107 -5.46 3.46 3.93
N TYR A 108 -6.75 3.11 3.92
CA TYR A 108 -7.78 3.82 4.70
C TYR A 108 -8.51 2.93 5.70
N SER A 109 -8.36 1.60 5.62
CA SER A 109 -9.00 0.69 6.57
C SER A 109 -8.19 -0.59 6.78
N VAL A 110 -8.54 -1.31 7.85
CA VAL A 110 -8.00 -2.63 8.21
C VAL A 110 -9.18 -3.54 8.50
N ILE A 111 -9.12 -4.78 8.01
CA ILE A 111 -10.13 -5.80 8.27
C ILE A 111 -9.51 -7.03 8.90
N VAL A 112 -10.19 -7.59 9.89
CA VAL A 112 -9.81 -8.90 10.44
C VAL A 112 -10.22 -9.97 9.43
N LYS A 113 -9.25 -10.76 8.97
CA LYS A 113 -9.46 -11.87 8.03
C LYS A 113 -9.64 -13.20 8.76
N ALA A 114 -8.85 -13.41 9.81
CA ALA A 114 -8.92 -14.60 10.65
C ALA A 114 -8.23 -14.32 11.98
N TYR A 115 -8.55 -15.10 12.99
CA TYR A 115 -7.87 -15.11 14.27
C TYR A 115 -7.97 -16.50 14.89
N ASP A 116 -7.05 -16.80 15.81
CA ASP A 116 -7.11 -18.03 16.58
C ASP A 116 -8.29 -17.97 17.56
N ASN A 117 -9.15 -18.98 17.53
CA ASN A 117 -10.36 -19.01 18.36
C ASN A 117 -10.02 -19.42 19.80
N ILE A 118 -9.45 -18.48 20.56
CA ILE A 118 -9.02 -18.66 21.94
C ILE A 118 -10.09 -18.10 22.88
N PRO A 119 -10.61 -18.87 23.86
CA PRO A 119 -11.49 -18.35 24.89
C PRO A 119 -10.78 -17.25 25.70
N LEU A 120 -11.39 -16.07 25.78
CA LEU A 120 -10.84 -14.91 26.51
C LEU A 120 -11.81 -14.45 27.59
N ALA A 121 -11.32 -14.35 28.81
CA ALA A 121 -12.01 -13.62 29.87
C ALA A 121 -11.78 -12.10 29.71
N SER A 122 -12.68 -11.29 30.28
CA SER A 122 -12.52 -9.84 30.30
C SER A 122 -11.21 -9.44 31.00
N GLY A 123 -10.46 -8.50 30.42
CA GLY A 123 -9.16 -8.05 30.93
C GLY A 123 -7.97 -8.97 30.61
N GLN A 124 -8.20 -10.15 30.02
CA GLN A 124 -7.13 -11.06 29.63
C GLN A 124 -6.48 -10.62 28.30
N ALA A 125 -5.15 -10.62 28.25
CA ALA A 125 -4.43 -10.36 27.01
C ALA A 125 -4.65 -11.48 25.99
N TYR A 126 -4.88 -11.11 24.72
CA TYR A 126 -4.96 -12.08 23.63
C TYR A 126 -3.55 -12.60 23.28
N GLN A 127 -3.36 -13.92 23.38
CA GLN A 127 -2.10 -14.61 23.13
C GLN A 127 -2.25 -15.55 21.92
N GLY A 128 -2.55 -14.97 20.75
CA GLY A 128 -2.70 -15.69 19.49
C GLY A 128 -2.39 -14.82 18.28
N LEU A 129 -2.63 -15.34 17.09
CA LEU A 129 -2.47 -14.62 15.84
C LEU A 129 -3.80 -13.98 15.42
N ILE A 130 -3.74 -12.73 14.98
CA ILE A 130 -4.80 -12.10 14.19
C ILE A 130 -4.19 -11.83 12.82
N LYS A 131 -4.83 -12.39 11.79
CA LYS A 131 -4.56 -12.07 10.40
C LYS A 131 -5.44 -10.91 10.02
N VAL A 132 -4.83 -9.80 9.64
CA VAL A 132 -5.55 -8.66 9.09
C VAL A 132 -5.26 -8.50 7.60
N GLY A 133 -6.21 -7.91 6.90
CA GLY A 133 -6.03 -7.34 5.57
C GLY A 133 -6.01 -5.82 5.69
N ILE A 134 -5.13 -5.17 4.93
CA ILE A 134 -5.18 -3.73 4.70
C ILE A 134 -6.15 -3.47 3.55
N ILE A 135 -6.86 -2.34 3.58
CA ILE A 135 -7.73 -1.88 2.49
C ILE A 135 -7.25 -0.52 1.99
N ASP A 136 -7.08 -0.43 0.68
CA ASP A 136 -6.93 0.80 -0.09
C ASP A 136 -7.96 0.88 -1.23
N ALA A 137 -7.77 1.86 -2.11
CA ALA A 137 -8.65 2.08 -3.25
C ALA A 137 -8.68 0.89 -4.24
N ASP A 138 -7.69 0.01 -4.19
CA ASP A 138 -7.60 -1.20 -5.01
C ASP A 138 -8.11 -2.46 -4.29
N VAL A 139 -8.56 -2.34 -3.04
CA VAL A 139 -9.01 -3.47 -2.20
C VAL A 139 -7.91 -4.56 -2.11
N LEU A 140 -6.64 -4.14 -2.16
CA LEU A 140 -5.51 -5.06 -2.09
C LEU A 140 -5.28 -5.52 -0.65
N TYR A 141 -5.57 -6.80 -0.40
CA TYR A 141 -5.33 -7.41 0.90
C TYR A 141 -3.85 -7.78 1.06
N ALA A 142 -3.11 -7.05 1.90
CA ALA A 142 -1.88 -7.60 2.47
C ALA A 142 -2.22 -8.52 3.64
N LEU A 143 -1.85 -9.80 3.55
CA LEU A 143 -1.86 -10.71 4.69
C LEU A 143 -0.70 -10.34 5.61
N VAL A 144 -0.98 -9.63 6.70
CA VAL A 144 0.05 -9.24 7.68
C VAL A 144 -0.20 -9.98 8.99
N GLN A 145 0.85 -10.62 9.50
CA GLN A 145 0.88 -11.27 10.80
C GLN A 145 1.15 -10.21 11.90
N LEU A 146 0.48 -10.31 13.05
CA LEU A 146 0.43 -9.26 14.10
C LEU A 146 1.78 -8.66 14.53
N ILE A 147 2.87 -9.44 14.48
CA ILE A 147 4.22 -8.96 14.85
C ILE A 147 4.75 -7.92 13.83
N LYS A 148 4.40 -8.03 12.55
CA LYS A 148 4.77 -7.06 11.49
C LYS A 148 3.82 -5.85 11.44
N ILE A 149 2.62 -6.01 12.00
CA ILE A 149 1.60 -4.97 12.11
C ILE A 149 2.11 -3.82 13.00
N LEU A 150 2.85 -4.08 14.09
CA LEU A 150 3.34 -3.03 14.99
C LEU A 150 4.19 -1.96 14.27
N LYS A 151 5.12 -2.34 13.40
CA LYS A 151 5.96 -1.38 12.65
C LYS A 151 5.20 -0.56 11.59
N PHE A 152 4.11 -1.11 11.05
CA PHE A 152 3.28 -0.42 10.04
C PHE A 152 2.17 0.43 10.69
N LEU A 153 1.51 -0.10 11.73
CA LEU A 153 0.49 0.58 12.52
C LEU A 153 1.04 1.61 13.52
N GLU A 154 2.34 1.60 13.85
CA GLU A 154 2.96 2.74 14.55
C GLU A 154 2.72 4.07 13.79
N ASN A 155 2.57 4.02 12.46
CA ASN A 155 2.21 5.18 11.63
C ASN A 155 0.69 5.39 11.44
N ILE A 156 -0.14 4.39 11.81
CA ILE A 156 -1.61 4.44 11.74
C ILE A 156 -2.12 4.16 13.16
N LYS A 157 -2.19 5.20 14.00
CA LYS A 157 -2.54 5.11 15.43
C LYS A 157 -3.75 4.17 15.66
N PHE A 158 -3.49 2.94 16.09
CA PHE A 158 -4.53 1.99 16.50
C PHE A 158 -4.56 1.91 18.03
N LYS A 159 -5.61 2.43 18.65
CA LYS A 159 -5.95 2.13 20.05
C LYS A 159 -6.89 0.93 20.07
N LEU A 160 -6.36 -0.28 20.21
CA LEU A 160 -7.17 -1.45 20.57
C LEU A 160 -7.48 -1.38 22.07
N LYS A 161 -8.57 -0.70 22.44
CA LYS A 161 -9.24 -0.95 23.73
C LYS A 161 -10.36 -1.94 23.46
N MET A 162 -10.14 -3.22 23.76
CA MET A 162 -11.21 -4.22 23.71
C MET A 162 -12.07 -4.07 24.96
N GLY A 163 -13.25 -3.45 24.80
CA GLY A 163 -14.36 -3.50 25.75
C GLY A 163 -15.46 -4.36 25.14
N GLN A 164 -15.93 -5.34 25.90
CA GLN A 164 -17.04 -6.23 25.54
C GLN A 164 -18.33 -5.40 25.38
N GLU A 165 -18.78 -5.13 24.14
CA GLU A 165 -20.21 -5.05 23.78
C GLU A 165 -20.48 -4.74 22.29
N SER A 166 -19.59 -4.09 21.54
CA SER A 166 -19.98 -3.51 20.23
C SER A 166 -19.40 -4.20 18.98
N PHE A 167 -19.47 -5.53 18.89
CA PHE A 167 -19.24 -6.24 17.61
C PHE A 167 -20.54 -6.62 16.88
N ARG A 168 -21.72 -6.16 17.35
CA ARG A 168 -23.00 -6.59 16.77
C ARG A 168 -23.89 -5.53 16.12
N GLN A 169 -23.62 -4.23 16.22
CA GLN A 169 -24.53 -3.22 15.68
C GLN A 169 -23.84 -1.84 15.68
N GLU A 170 -23.16 -1.42 14.60
CA GLU A 170 -22.94 0.03 14.33
C GLU A 170 -22.21 0.32 12.99
N CYS A 171 -22.53 -0.44 11.94
CA CYS A 171 -22.37 0.04 10.56
C CYS A 171 -23.61 0.80 10.05
N SER A 172 -24.57 1.13 10.93
CA SER A 172 -25.88 1.65 10.52
C SER A 172 -26.19 3.10 10.95
N ASN A 173 -25.38 3.76 11.78
CA ASN A 173 -25.62 5.14 12.26
C ASN A 173 -24.36 6.02 12.20
N PHE A 174 -23.78 6.20 11.03
CA PHE A 174 -22.63 7.09 10.86
C PHE A 174 -23.03 8.57 11.03
N THR A 175 -22.62 9.16 12.16
CA THR A 175 -22.46 10.62 12.31
C THR A 175 -21.16 10.94 13.05
N LEU A 176 -20.03 10.39 12.63
CA LEU A 176 -18.70 10.69 13.17
C LEU A 176 -17.65 10.38 12.09
N CYS A 177 -17.30 11.20 11.10
CA CYS A 177 -17.66 12.55 10.67
C CYS A 177 -18.08 13.55 11.75
N GLN A 178 -17.16 13.88 12.67
CA GLN A 178 -16.74 15.26 12.99
C GLN A 178 -16.01 15.30 14.35
N GLU A 179 -14.78 15.80 14.30
CA GLU A 179 -14.02 16.48 15.36
C GLU A 179 -13.73 15.73 16.68
N ALA A 180 -12.48 15.25 16.82
CA ALA A 180 -11.53 15.45 17.93
C ALA A 180 -10.48 14.33 18.00
#